data_AF-A0A7W7EZP4-F1
#
_entry.id   AF-A0A7W7EZP4-F1
#
_cell.length_a   1.000
_cell.length_b   1.000
_cell.length_c   1.000
_cell.angle_alpha   90.00
_cell.angle_beta   90.00
_cell.angle_gamma   90.00
#
_symmetry.space_group_name_H-M   'P 1'
#
loop_
_entity.id
_entity.type
_entity.pdbx_description
1 polymer ?
#
loop_
_entity_poly.entity_id
_entity_poly.type
_entity_poly.pdbx_seq_one_letter_code
_entity_poly.pdbx_strand_id
1 'polypeptide(L)' 'MIIQIDAGMEAVISLFEAGWAVGFTQKKATPPSDLNPSMREFWCEGYAAGIADGASASEINHLLH' A
#
# COMPACT_ATOMS: atom_id res chain seq x y z
N MET A 1 30.21 -0.04 1.18
CA MET A 1 29.14 -0.83 0.53
C MET A 1 27.81 -0.22 0.95
N ILE A 2 27.35 0.80 0.24
CA ILE A 2 26.14 1.59 0.59
C ILE A 2 24.99 1.32 -0.42
N ILE A 3 25.34 0.82 -1.61
CA ILE A 3 24.45 0.73 -2.79
C ILE A 3 23.34 -0.32 -2.63
N GLN A 4 23.54 -1.37 -1.82
CA GLN A 4 22.55 -2.44 -1.66
C GLN A 4 21.40 -2.09 -0.72
N ILE A 5 21.58 -1.11 0.17
CA ILE A 5 20.54 -0.69 1.12
C ILE A 5 19.49 0.16 0.39
N ASP A 6 19.95 1.02 -0.53
CA ASP A 6 19.11 1.91 -1.34
C ASP A 6 18.10 1.14 -2.20
N ALA A 7 18.57 0.15 -2.96
CA ALA A 7 17.71 -0.65 -3.83
C ALA A 7 16.67 -1.49 -3.07
N GLY A 8 16.99 -1.93 -1.85
CA GLY A 8 16.05 -2.64 -0.98
C GLY A 8 14.98 -1.71 -0.40
N MET A 9 15.34 -0.47 -0.07
CA MET A 9 14.44 0.51 0.52
C MET A 9 13.45 1.06 -0.52
N GLU A 10 13.92 1.37 -1.72
CA GLU A 10 13.07 1.79 -2.85
C GLU A 10 12.03 0.72 -3.24
N ALA A 11 12.43 -0.57 -3.19
CA ALA A 11 11.52 -1.67 -3.45
C ALA A 11 10.43 -1.78 -2.37
N VAL A 12 10.77 -1.57 -1.10
CA VAL A 12 9.82 -1.57 0.02
C VAL A 12 8.84 -0.40 -0.08
N ILE A 13 9.32 0.80 -0.40
CA ILE A 13 8.48 1.99 -0.61
C ILE A 13 7.52 1.75 -1.77
N SER A 14 8.03 1.27 -2.91
CA SER A 14 7.21 0.98 -4.10
C SER A 14 6.11 -0.05 -3.80
N LEU A 15 6.41 -1.06 -2.98
CA LEU A 15 5.44 -2.08 -2.58
C LEU A 15 4.37 -1.53 -1.63
N PHE A 16 4.77 -0.70 -0.69
CA PHE A 16 3.85 0.00 0.20
C PHE A 16 2.91 0.90 -0.61
N GLU A 17 3.43 1.71 -1.52
CA GLU A 17 2.63 2.58 -2.38
C GLU A 17 1.68 1.80 -3.28
N ALA A 18 2.13 0.67 -3.86
CA ALA A 18 1.28 -0.21 -4.64
C ALA A 18 0.13 -0.79 -3.81
N GLY A 19 0.41 -1.22 -2.56
CA GLY A 19 -0.60 -1.65 -1.61
C GLY A 19 -1.60 -0.54 -1.33
N TRP A 20 -1.11 0.66 -0.98
CA TRP A 20 -1.91 1.83 -0.66
C TRP A 20 -2.83 2.24 -1.81
N ALA A 21 -2.30 2.33 -3.03
CA ALA A 21 -3.10 2.67 -4.20
C ALA A 21 -4.22 1.66 -4.45
N VAL A 22 -3.95 0.36 -4.27
CA VAL A 22 -4.98 -0.69 -4.36
C VAL A 22 -6.01 -0.52 -3.25
N GLY A 23 -5.59 -0.33 -2.00
CA GLY A 23 -6.51 -0.13 -0.87
C GLY A 23 -7.41 1.09 -1.03
N PHE A 24 -6.84 2.18 -1.57
CA PHE A 24 -7.53 3.44 -1.82
C PHE A 24 -8.53 3.36 -2.98
N THR A 25 -8.18 2.65 -4.06
CA THR A 25 -8.97 2.63 -5.31
C THR A 25 -9.88 1.41 -5.48
N GLN A 26 -9.49 0.24 -4.96
CA GLN A 26 -10.19 -1.02 -5.22
C GLN A 26 -10.24 -1.93 -3.98
N LYS A 27 -11.45 -2.39 -3.62
CA LYS A 27 -11.70 -3.25 -2.46
C LYS A 27 -11.19 -4.70 -2.58
N LYS A 28 -10.29 -5.02 -3.51
CA LYS A 28 -9.74 -6.39 -3.66
C LYS A 28 -8.25 -6.43 -3.37
N ALA A 29 -7.92 -7.06 -2.24
CA ALA A 29 -6.56 -7.36 -1.87
C ALA A 29 -6.02 -8.47 -2.77
N THR A 30 -5.12 -8.16 -3.70
CA THR A 30 -4.34 -9.19 -4.40
C THR A 30 -2.88 -8.77 -4.39
N PRO A 31 -2.10 -9.16 -3.37
CA PRO A 31 -0.67 -8.96 -3.38
C PRO A 31 -0.06 -9.72 -4.57
N PRO A 32 1.03 -9.23 -5.16
CA PRO A 32 1.80 -9.99 -6.14
C PRO A 32 2.25 -11.32 -5.55
N SER A 33 2.00 -12.42 -6.28
CA SER A 33 2.24 -13.80 -5.84
C SER A 33 3.72 -14.15 -5.65
N ASP A 34 4.62 -13.36 -6.26
CA ASP A 34 6.06 -13.59 -6.27
C ASP A 34 6.81 -12.83 -5.15
N LEU A 35 6.08 -12.26 -4.17
CA LEU A 35 6.71 -11.52 -3.07
C LEU A 35 7.19 -12.43 -1.95
N ASN A 36 8.39 -12.13 -1.47
CA ASN A 36 8.89 -12.67 -0.21
C ASN A 36 7.97 -12.27 0.96
N PRO A 37 7.89 -13.07 2.04
CA PRO A 37 6.99 -12.80 3.17
C PRO A 37 7.13 -11.39 3.75
N SER A 38 8.35 -10.89 3.96
CA SER A 38 8.59 -9.54 4.49
C SER A 38 8.13 -8.44 3.51
N MET A 39 8.26 -8.65 2.20
CA MET A 39 7.79 -7.71 1.19
C MET A 39 6.27 -7.70 1.07
N ARG A 40 5.65 -8.86 1.31
CA ARG A 40 4.20 -9.01 1.36
C ARG A 40 3.60 -8.26 2.56
N GLU A 41 4.28 -8.24 3.71
CA GLU A 41 3.87 -7.47 4.88
C GLU A 41 3.79 -5.97 4.55
N PHE A 42 4.82 -5.40 3.94
CA PHE A 42 4.81 -3.98 3.52
C PHE A 42 3.69 -3.64 2.53
N TRP A 43 3.41 -4.52 1.57
CA TRP A 43 2.28 -4.35 0.66
C TRP A 43 0.94 -4.37 1.41
N CYS A 44 0.77 -5.28 2.36
CA CYS A 44 -0.44 -5.37 3.19
C CYS A 44 -0.62 -4.14 4.09
N GLU A 45 0.46 -3.62 4.68
CA GLU A 45 0.45 -2.38 5.46
C GLU A 45 0.00 -1.19 4.61
N GLY A 46 0.57 -1.06 3.40
CA GLY A 46 0.14 -0.06 2.42
C GLY A 46 -1.35 -0.21 2.11
N TYR A 47 -1.80 -1.42 1.80
CA TYR A 47 -3.21 -1.71 1.51
C TYR A 47 -4.17 -1.32 2.65
N ALA A 48 -3.81 -1.63 3.90
CA ALA A 48 -4.60 -1.23 5.05
C ALA A 48 -4.67 0.31 5.20
N ALA A 49 -3.55 1.01 5.01
CA ALA A 49 -3.51 2.47 5.02
C ALA A 49 -4.36 3.07 3.90
N GLY A 50 -4.30 2.52 2.69
CA GLY A 50 -5.11 2.95 1.55
C GLY A 50 -6.61 2.80 1.79
N ILE A 51 -7.05 1.71 2.43
CA ILE A 51 -8.45 1.54 2.82
C ILE A 51 -8.88 2.61 3.84
N ALA A 52 -8.05 2.86 4.85
CA ALA A 52 -8.35 3.84 5.90
C ALA A 52 -8.49 5.26 5.32
N ASP A 53 -7.60 5.64 4.39
CA ASP A 53 -7.65 6.92 3.70
C ASP A 53 -8.86 7.01 2.76
N GLY A 54 -9.17 5.94 2.02
CA GLY A 54 -10.33 5.88 1.14
C GLY A 54 -11.66 5.94 1.90
N ALA A 55 -11.74 5.31 3.07
CA ALA A 55 -12.90 5.40 3.96
C ALA A 55 -13.09 6.83 4.47
N SER A 56 -11.99 7.46 4.93
CA SER A 56 -12.00 8.84 5.42
C SER A 56 -12.42 9.83 4.33
N ALA A 57 -11.96 9.65 3.09
CA ALA A 57 -12.37 10.46 1.95
C ALA A 57 -13.86 10.28 1.60
N SER A 58 -14.38 9.06 1.72
CA SER A 58 -15.80 8.77 1.49
C SER A 58 -16.70 9.39 2.56
N GLU A 59 -16.29 9.39 3.83
CA GLU A 59 -17.04 10.02 4.92
C GLU A 59 -17.09 11.54 4.78
N ILE A 60 -15.98 12.17 4.38
CA ILE A 60 -15.94 13.61 4.10
C ILE A 60 -16.86 13.98 2.93
N ASN A 61 -16.87 13.18 1.86
CA ASN A 61 -17.75 13.43 0.72
C ASN A 61 -19.24 13.26 1.08
N HIS A 62 -19.57 12.37 2.02
CA HIS A 62 -20.93 12.15 2.49
C HIS A 62 -21.42 13.23 3.48
N LEU A 63 -20.52 14.00 4.09
CA LEU A 63 -20.84 15.13 4.98
C LEU A 63 -20.99 16.47 4.23
N LEU A 64 -20.47 16.58 3.01
CA LEU A 64 -20.49 17.79 2.19
C LEU A 64 -21.67 17.84 1.20
N HIS A 65 -22.56 16.83 1.22
CA HIS A 65 -23.72 16.70 0.34
C HIS A 65 -25.05 16.74 1.11
#